data_AF-A0AAE1YIM9-F1
#
_entry.id   AF-A0AAE1YIM9-F1
#
_cell.length_a   1.000
_cell.length_b   1.000
_cell.length_c   1.000
_cell.angle_alpha   90.00
_cell.angle_beta   90.00
_cell.angle_gamma   90.00
#
_symmetry.space_group_name_H-M   'P 1'
#
loop_
_entity.id
_entity.type
_entity.pdbx_description
1 polymer ?
#
loop_
_entity_poly.entity_id
_entity_poly.type
_entity_poly.pdbx_seq_one_letter_code
_entity_poly.pdbx_strand_id
1 'polypeptide(L)'
;MATKNENSIAGKVDCKNPDAQETGTPTLRLISSDGQEFLISESAAILSVVIKNIMEDDFCSGGVIPLMLVDGGTLARVITYLTKHAEEGLSDEEKGKFDKEFLSEEEIEVLFDVALAANYLNVRDLLEAVCKKIADRMVKQKREMGEENVLH
;
A
#
# COMPACT_ATOMS: atom_id res chain seq x y z
N MET A 1 47.07 -28.21 22.71
CA MET A 1 46.65 -28.37 21.31
C MET A 1 45.38 -29.19 21.28
N ALA A 2 44.26 -28.56 20.95
CA ALA A 2 43.06 -29.13 20.31
C ALA A 2 41.96 -28.06 20.41
N THR A 3 41.88 -27.23 19.37
CA THR A 3 40.74 -26.38 19.04
C THR A 3 39.54 -27.25 18.68
N LYS A 4 38.33 -26.88 19.12
CA LYS A 4 37.10 -27.07 18.34
C LYS A 4 36.02 -26.10 18.82
N ASN A 5 35.77 -25.14 17.96
CA ASN A 5 34.72 -24.15 17.90
C ASN A 5 33.71 -24.64 16.86
N GLU A 6 32.50 -25.00 17.24
CA GLU A 6 31.42 -25.24 16.27
C GLU A 6 30.13 -24.62 16.82
N ASN A 7 29.71 -23.59 16.10
CA ASN A 7 28.55 -22.76 16.28
C ASN A 7 27.37 -23.45 15.57
N SER A 8 26.29 -23.82 16.26
CA SER A 8 24.97 -24.10 15.66
C SER A 8 23.96 -24.44 16.76
N ILE A 9 22.90 -23.65 16.89
CA ILE A 9 21.53 -24.11 16.58
C ILE A 9 20.58 -22.91 16.63
N ALA A 10 19.91 -22.72 15.49
CA ALA A 10 18.84 -21.78 15.28
C ALA A 10 17.69 -22.00 16.28
N GLY A 11 17.19 -20.90 16.83
CA GLY A 11 15.94 -20.86 17.56
C GLY A 11 14.80 -21.34 16.65
N LYS A 12 14.19 -22.44 17.06
CA LYS A 12 13.04 -23.08 16.46
C LYS A 12 11.81 -22.20 16.70
N VAL A 13 11.28 -21.58 15.65
CA VAL A 13 9.93 -21.01 15.66
C VAL A 13 8.96 -22.04 15.10
N ASP A 14 8.36 -22.80 16.00
CA ASP A 14 7.27 -23.71 15.68
C ASP A 14 6.01 -22.89 15.38
N CYS A 15 5.69 -22.68 14.09
CA CYS A 15 4.43 -22.09 13.65
C CYS A 15 3.46 -23.20 13.23
N LYS A 16 2.63 -23.69 14.16
CA LYS A 16 1.36 -24.37 13.85
C LYS A 16 0.34 -24.13 14.96
N ASN A 17 -0.78 -23.47 14.63
CA ASN A 17 -2.12 -24.09 14.69
C ASN A 17 -3.17 -23.22 13.94
N PRO A 18 -4.39 -23.72 13.65
CA PRO A 18 -4.88 -23.91 12.28
C PRO A 18 -6.37 -23.55 12.14
N ASP A 19 -6.72 -22.42 11.54
CA ASP A 19 -8.11 -22.21 11.11
C ASP A 19 -8.14 -21.92 9.63
N ALA A 20 -8.25 -23.02 8.89
CA ALA A 20 -8.65 -23.03 7.50
C ALA A 20 -10.15 -22.76 7.45
N GLN A 21 -10.51 -21.60 6.89
CA GLN A 21 -11.66 -21.54 6.00
C GLN A 21 -11.18 -21.05 4.64
N GLU A 22 -11.08 -22.01 3.72
CA GLU A 22 -10.83 -21.79 2.31
C GLU A 22 -12.05 -21.09 1.69
N THR A 23 -11.85 -19.85 1.26
CA THR A 23 -12.40 -19.39 -0.02
C THR A 23 -11.18 -19.06 -0.87
N GLY A 24 -10.82 -19.97 -1.78
CA GLY A 24 -9.60 -19.88 -2.58
C GLY A 24 -9.61 -18.71 -3.55
N THR A 25 -9.29 -17.52 -3.06
CA THR A 25 -8.79 -16.44 -3.91
C THR A 25 -7.26 -16.51 -3.88
N PRO A 26 -6.59 -16.59 -5.04
CA PRO A 26 -5.13 -16.50 -5.10
C PRO A 26 -4.67 -15.21 -4.40
N THR A 27 -3.80 -15.38 -3.40
CA THR A 27 -3.27 -14.29 -2.57
C THR A 27 -1.76 -14.17 -2.80
N LEU A 28 -1.29 -12.94 -2.93
CA LEU A 28 0.11 -12.58 -3.09
C LEU A 28 0.65 -12.03 -1.79
N ARG A 29 1.94 -12.27 -1.54
CA ARG A 29 2.64 -11.74 -0.39
C ARG A 29 3.49 -10.56 -0.81
N LEU A 30 3.24 -9.40 -0.21
CA LEU A 30 4.05 -8.19 -0.40
C LEU A 30 4.91 -7.97 0.84
N ILE A 31 6.18 -7.61 0.66
CA ILE A 31 7.08 -7.26 1.77
C ILE A 31 7.49 -5.80 1.62
N SER A 32 7.22 -4.96 2.62
CA SER A 32 7.62 -3.54 2.62
C SER A 32 9.13 -3.36 2.83
N SER A 33 9.61 -2.13 2.65
CA SER A 33 11.01 -1.76 2.82
C SER A 33 11.54 -1.96 4.24
N ASP A 34 10.67 -1.87 5.24
CA ASP A 34 10.95 -2.11 6.66
C ASP A 34 10.69 -3.57 7.09
N GLY A 35 10.43 -4.46 6.12
CA GLY A 35 10.33 -5.90 6.34
C GLY A 35 8.97 -6.38 6.86
N GLN A 36 7.92 -5.55 6.82
CA GLN A 36 6.57 -5.98 7.17
C GLN A 36 5.95 -6.78 6.01
N GLU A 37 5.22 -7.85 6.35
CA GLU A 37 4.57 -8.72 5.37
C GLU A 37 3.07 -8.42 5.28
N PHE A 38 2.56 -8.35 4.06
CA PHE A 38 1.14 -8.14 3.77
C PHE A 38 0.63 -9.17 2.78
N LEU A 39 -0.65 -9.54 2.93
CA LEU A 39 -1.36 -10.39 1.98
C LEU A 39 -2.36 -9.54 1.20
N ILE A 40 -2.40 -9.72 -0.11
CA ILE A 40 -3.33 -9.04 -1.01
C ILE A 40 -3.97 -10.06 -1.97
N SER A 41 -5.25 -9.90 -2.27
CA SER A 41 -5.91 -10.73 -3.29
C SER A 41 -5.40 -10.39 -4.68
N GLU A 42 -5.41 -11.36 -5.60
CA GLU A 42 -5.08 -11.11 -7.01
C GLU A 42 -5.96 -9.99 -7.62
N SER A 43 -7.26 -9.96 -7.32
CA SER A 43 -8.19 -8.93 -7.82
C SER A 43 -7.80 -7.50 -7.43
N ALA A 44 -7.21 -7.32 -6.25
CA ALA A 44 -6.69 -6.04 -5.81
C ALA A 44 -5.27 -5.79 -6.32
N ALA A 45 -4.45 -6.84 -6.43
CA ALA A 45 -3.09 -6.76 -6.94
C ALA A 45 -3.02 -6.31 -8.41
N ILE A 46 -3.94 -6.78 -9.26
CA ILE A 46 -3.97 -6.43 -10.69
C ILE A 46 -4.26 -4.95 -10.98
N LEU A 47 -4.79 -4.20 -10.00
CA LEU A 47 -4.98 -2.76 -10.10
C LEU A 47 -3.64 -2.01 -10.10
N SER A 48 -2.59 -2.60 -9.55
CA SER A 48 -1.22 -2.12 -9.72
C SER A 48 -0.64 -2.72 -11.00
N VAL A 49 -0.27 -1.86 -11.94
CA VAL A 49 0.37 -2.32 -13.20
C VAL A 49 1.71 -2.99 -12.91
N VAL A 50 2.47 -2.51 -11.92
CA VAL A 50 3.75 -3.12 -11.55
C VAL A 50 3.56 -4.52 -10.98
N ILE A 51 2.66 -4.69 -10.01
CA ILE A 51 2.41 -6.00 -9.41
C ILE A 51 1.83 -6.95 -10.46
N LYS A 52 0.88 -6.48 -11.28
CA LYS A 52 0.32 -7.26 -12.38
C LYS A 52 1.41 -7.81 -13.32
N ASN A 53 2.32 -6.96 -13.78
CA ASN A 53 3.39 -7.39 -14.68
C ASN A 53 4.30 -8.43 -14.00
N ILE A 54 4.61 -8.25 -12.71
CA ILE A 54 5.42 -9.21 -11.93
C ILE A 54 4.71 -10.57 -11.80
N MET A 55 3.38 -10.60 -11.76
CA MET A 55 2.60 -11.84 -11.72
C MET A 55 2.56 -12.57 -13.06
N GLU A 56 2.47 -11.82 -14.17
CA GLU A 56 2.48 -12.38 -15.52
C GLU A 56 3.87 -12.91 -15.91
N ASP A 57 4.90 -12.38 -15.27
CA ASP A 57 6.29 -12.76 -15.43
C ASP A 57 6.68 -13.92 -14.48
N ASP A 58 7.43 -14.93 -14.96
CA ASP A 58 7.90 -16.09 -14.16
C ASP A 58 8.92 -15.74 -13.05
N PHE A 59 9.18 -14.44 -12.84
CA PHE A 59 10.18 -13.93 -11.89
C PHE A 59 9.78 -14.16 -10.41
N CYS A 60 8.52 -14.47 -10.13
CA CYS A 60 8.01 -14.64 -8.78
C CYS A 60 7.74 -16.13 -8.44
N SER A 61 8.77 -16.98 -8.54
CA SER A 61 8.66 -18.44 -8.32
C SER A 61 8.32 -18.86 -6.87
N GLY A 62 7.93 -17.91 -6.00
CA GLY A 62 7.48 -18.13 -4.63
C GLY A 62 6.31 -17.24 -4.19
N GLY A 63 5.71 -16.44 -5.09
CA GLY A 63 4.56 -15.59 -4.76
C GLY A 63 4.84 -14.45 -3.75
N VAL A 64 6.12 -14.09 -3.58
CA VAL A 64 6.58 -13.03 -2.67
C VAL A 64 7.19 -11.88 -3.47
N ILE A 65 6.63 -10.68 -3.32
CA ILE A 65 7.05 -9.46 -4.02
C ILE A 65 7.63 -8.47 -3.00
N PRO A 66 8.96 -8.24 -3.01
CA PRO A 66 9.56 -7.21 -2.15
C PRO A 66 9.41 -5.81 -2.76
N LEU A 67 8.87 -4.87 -1.98
CA LEU A 67 8.62 -3.47 -2.32
C LEU A 67 9.59 -2.56 -1.55
N MET A 68 10.82 -2.47 -2.02
CA MET A 68 11.92 -1.82 -1.28
C MET A 68 11.81 -0.29 -1.12
N LEU A 69 10.85 0.35 -1.80
CA LEU A 69 10.68 1.81 -1.76
C LEU A 69 9.48 2.27 -0.92
N VAL A 70 8.68 1.34 -0.40
CA VAL A 70 7.44 1.65 0.33
C VAL A 70 7.54 1.05 1.72
N ASP A 71 7.45 1.86 2.77
CA ASP A 71 7.39 1.39 4.15
C ASP A 71 6.04 0.70 4.44
N GLY A 72 5.96 -0.06 5.53
CA GLY A 72 4.77 -0.83 5.85
C GLY A 72 3.53 0.02 6.14
N GLY A 73 3.69 1.21 6.73
CA GLY A 73 2.57 2.12 7.01
C GLY A 73 1.94 2.62 5.71
N THR A 74 2.77 3.07 4.78
CA THR A 74 2.32 3.50 3.45
C THR A 74 1.76 2.33 2.65
N LEU A 75 2.41 1.16 2.68
CA LEU A 75 1.95 -0.03 1.96
C LEU A 75 0.58 -0.50 2.46
N ALA A 76 0.33 -0.52 3.77
CA ALA A 76 -0.97 -0.88 4.34
C ALA A 76 -2.11 0.00 3.81
N ARG A 77 -1.85 1.29 3.63
CA ARG A 77 -2.81 2.25 3.07
C ARG A 77 -3.09 1.96 1.60
N VAL A 78 -2.05 1.73 0.82
CA VAL A 78 -2.21 1.38 -0.60
C VAL A 78 -3.00 0.07 -0.74
N ILE A 79 -2.69 -0.97 0.05
CA ILE A 79 -3.43 -2.24 0.01
C ILE A 79 -4.90 -2.05 0.37
N THR A 80 -5.19 -1.23 1.40
CA THR A 80 -6.57 -0.91 1.78
C THR A 80 -7.32 -0.25 0.63
N TYR A 81 -6.69 0.72 -0.04
CA TYR A 81 -7.25 1.38 -1.21
C TYR A 81 -7.52 0.41 -2.37
N LEU A 82 -6.54 -0.42 -2.72
CA LEU A 82 -6.65 -1.42 -3.80
C LEU A 82 -7.75 -2.44 -3.52
N THR A 83 -7.81 -2.93 -2.28
CA THR A 83 -8.85 -3.88 -1.85
C THR A 83 -10.23 -3.28 -2.02
N LYS A 84 -10.42 -2.02 -1.60
CA LYS A 84 -11.70 -1.33 -1.75
C LYS A 84 -12.08 -1.10 -3.21
N HIS A 85 -11.11 -0.76 -4.07
CA HIS A 85 -11.36 -0.50 -5.49
C HIS A 85 -11.58 -1.76 -6.33
N ALA A 86 -11.15 -2.91 -5.82
CA ALA A 86 -11.37 -4.22 -6.40
C ALA A 86 -12.71 -4.86 -6.01
N GLU A 87 -13.45 -4.28 -5.05
CA GLU A 87 -14.79 -4.77 -4.71
C GLU A 87 -15.73 -4.66 -5.90
N GLU A 88 -16.31 -5.80 -6.28
CA GLU A 88 -17.33 -5.87 -7.33
C GLU A 88 -18.63 -5.20 -6.87
N GLY A 89 -19.29 -4.49 -7.78
CA GLY A 89 -20.59 -3.88 -7.51
C GLY A 89 -20.54 -2.46 -6.92
N LEU A 90 -19.36 -1.94 -6.59
CA LEU A 90 -19.21 -0.51 -6.27
C LEU A 90 -19.24 0.36 -7.53
N SER A 91 -20.06 1.40 -7.51
CA SER A 91 -20.09 2.40 -8.58
C SER A 91 -18.87 3.32 -8.53
N ASP A 92 -18.57 3.99 -9.66
CA ASP A 92 -17.48 4.97 -9.72
C ASP A 92 -17.72 6.15 -8.76
N GLU A 93 -18.99 6.51 -8.52
CA GLU A 93 -19.34 7.53 -7.53
C GLU A 93 -19.06 7.09 -6.09
N GLU A 94 -19.33 5.82 -5.77
CA GLU A 94 -19.03 5.26 -4.44
C GLU A 94 -17.53 5.19 -4.18
N LYS A 95 -16.75 4.74 -5.18
CA LYS A 95 -15.29 4.75 -5.15
C LYS A 95 -14.75 6.16 -4.97
N GLY A 96 -15.22 7.13 -5.76
CA GLY A 96 -14.81 8.52 -5.65
C GLY A 96 -15.23 9.21 -4.34
N LYS A 97 -16.28 8.72 -3.66
CA LYS A 97 -16.63 9.16 -2.30
C LYS A 97 -15.67 8.59 -1.28
N PHE A 98 -15.38 7.29 -1.37
CA PHE A 98 -14.39 6.62 -0.52
C PHE A 98 -13.02 7.30 -0.64
N ASP A 99 -12.54 7.64 -1.84
CA ASP A 99 -11.26 8.33 -2.05
C ASP A 99 -11.13 9.61 -1.22
N LYS A 100 -12.20 10.42 -1.23
CA LYS A 100 -12.23 11.69 -0.52
C LYS A 100 -12.18 11.50 0.98
N GLU A 101 -12.92 10.51 1.50
CA GLU A 101 -12.97 10.18 2.92
C GLU A 101 -11.65 9.56 3.38
N PHE A 102 -11.15 8.56 2.66
CA PHE A 102 -9.90 7.85 2.91
C PHE A 102 -8.70 8.80 3.02
N LEU A 103 -8.65 9.83 2.17
CA LEU A 103 -7.55 10.81 2.16
C LEU A 103 -7.85 12.05 3.02
N SER A 104 -9.03 12.15 3.64
CA SER A 104 -9.44 13.37 4.32
C SER A 104 -8.70 13.64 5.61
N GLU A 105 -8.42 12.60 6.38
CA GLU A 105 -7.85 12.65 7.74
C GLU A 105 -6.33 12.55 7.75
N GLU A 106 -5.70 12.25 6.61
CA GLU A 106 -4.25 12.04 6.54
C GLU A 106 -3.44 13.32 6.66
N GLU A 107 -2.22 13.26 7.17
CA GLU A 107 -1.30 14.40 7.19
C GLU A 107 -0.73 14.67 5.78
N ILE A 108 -0.25 15.90 5.51
CA ILE A 108 0.31 16.23 4.19
C ILE A 108 1.50 15.34 3.85
N GLU A 109 2.35 15.03 4.84
CA GLU A 109 3.51 14.14 4.68
C GLU A 109 3.06 12.74 4.24
N VAL A 110 2.07 12.16 4.92
CA VAL A 110 1.50 10.87 4.54
C VAL A 110 0.90 10.89 3.13
N LEU A 111 0.23 11.98 2.74
CA LEU A 111 -0.29 12.12 1.37
C LEU A 111 0.85 12.10 0.33
N PHE A 112 2.01 12.70 0.62
CA PHE A 112 3.17 12.63 -0.27
C PHE A 112 3.74 11.21 -0.35
N ASP A 113 3.86 10.51 0.78
CA ASP A 113 4.33 9.13 0.80
C ASP A 113 3.40 8.20 0.01
N VAL A 114 2.08 8.36 0.18
CA VAL A 114 1.07 7.63 -0.60
C VAL A 114 1.15 8.00 -2.09
N ALA A 115 1.40 9.26 -2.45
CA ALA A 115 1.58 9.65 -3.85
C ALA A 115 2.82 9.00 -4.48
N LEU A 116 3.95 8.96 -3.75
CA LEU A 116 5.18 8.31 -4.21
C LEU A 116 4.97 6.80 -4.39
N ALA A 117 4.31 6.15 -3.42
CA ALA A 117 3.97 4.74 -3.51
C ALA A 117 3.00 4.42 -4.66
N ALA A 118 1.98 5.25 -4.87
CA ALA A 118 1.02 5.11 -5.97
C ALA A 118 1.71 5.25 -7.33
N ASN A 119 2.64 6.20 -7.47
CA ASN A 119 3.44 6.36 -8.67
C ASN A 119 4.38 5.16 -8.89
N TYR A 120 5.05 4.69 -7.84
CA TYR A 120 5.94 3.51 -7.92
C TYR A 120 5.20 2.24 -8.32
N LEU A 121 4.04 1.98 -7.72
CA LEU A 121 3.19 0.81 -8.01
C LEU A 121 2.33 1.01 -9.27
N ASN A 122 2.39 2.20 -9.87
CA ASN A 122 1.61 2.63 -11.03
C ASN A 122 0.10 2.37 -10.86
N VAL A 123 -0.44 2.92 -9.76
CA VAL A 123 -1.87 2.93 -9.44
C VAL A 123 -2.41 4.33 -9.76
N ARG A 124 -2.88 4.51 -11.00
CA ARG A 124 -3.24 5.83 -11.54
C ARG A 124 -4.36 6.52 -10.76
N ASP A 125 -5.43 5.79 -10.45
CA ASP A 125 -6.61 6.36 -9.78
C ASP A 125 -6.24 6.90 -8.38
N LEU A 126 -5.42 6.14 -7.62
CA LEU A 126 -4.90 6.58 -6.33
C LEU A 126 -4.01 7.83 -6.47
N LEU A 127 -3.11 7.83 -7.46
CA LEU A 127 -2.21 8.96 -7.70
C LEU A 127 -3.00 10.24 -8.02
N GLU A 128 -4.04 10.15 -8.86
CA GLU A 128 -4.90 11.28 -9.21
C GLU A 128 -5.69 11.79 -7.99
N ALA A 129 -6.28 10.88 -7.21
CA ALA A 129 -7.03 11.22 -6.00
C ALA A 129 -6.15 11.95 -4.96
N VAL A 130 -4.94 11.46 -4.73
CA VAL A 130 -3.98 12.06 -3.79
C VAL A 130 -3.46 13.40 -4.29
N CYS A 131 -3.09 13.52 -5.57
CA CYS A 131 -2.67 14.80 -6.16
C CYS A 131 -3.74 15.87 -6.00
N LYS A 132 -5.00 15.52 -6.26
CA LYS A 132 -6.15 16.41 -6.09
C LYS A 132 -6.30 16.85 -4.63
N LYS A 133 -6.17 15.91 -3.68
CA LYS A 133 -6.27 16.20 -2.25
C LYS A 133 -5.18 17.16 -1.78
N ILE A 134 -3.94 16.94 -2.22
CA ILE A 134 -2.80 17.82 -1.91
C ILE A 134 -3.07 19.23 -2.47
N ALA A 135 -3.50 19.34 -3.73
CA ALA A 135 -3.84 20.61 -4.36
C ALA A 135 -4.94 21.37 -3.59
N ASP A 136 -6.01 20.68 -3.21
CA ASP A 136 -7.11 21.27 -2.43
C ASP A 136 -6.62 21.83 -1.08
N ARG A 137 -5.71 21.13 -0.40
CA ARG A 137 -5.11 21.60 0.86
C ARG A 137 -4.23 22.82 0.68
N MET A 138 -3.39 22.84 -0.36
CA MET A 138 -2.52 23.99 -0.66
C MET A 138 -3.33 25.25 -1.00
N VAL A 139 -4.41 25.09 -1.78
CA VAL A 139 -5.32 26.20 -2.11
C VAL A 139 -6.04 26.72 -0.86
N LYS A 140 -6.51 25.82 0.01
CA LYS A 140 -7.19 26.20 1.26
C LYS A 140 -6.27 27.01 2.18
N GLN A 141 -5.06 26.52 2.45
CA GLN A 141 -4.08 27.25 3.27
C GLN A 141 -3.75 28.63 2.69
N LYS A 142 -3.62 28.74 1.37
CA LYS A 142 -3.36 30.01 0.70
C LYS A 142 -4.50 31.02 0.86
N ARG A 143 -5.75 30.59 0.89
CA ARG A 143 -6.92 31.46 1.08
C ARG A 143 -6.99 32.01 2.50
N GLU A 144 -6.74 31.16 3.50
CA GLU A 144 -6.71 31.56 4.91
C GLU A 144 -5.62 32.62 5.17
N MET A 145 -4.44 32.49 4.57
CA MET A 145 -3.37 33.50 4.64
C MET A 145 -3.67 34.81 3.88
N GLY A 146 -4.55 34.76 2.87
CA GLY A 146 -4.94 35.94 2.09
C GLY A 146 -6.04 36.78 2.75
N GLU A 147 -6.93 36.15 3.52
CA GLU A 147 -8.04 36.82 4.22
C GLU A 147 -7.55 37.59 5.47
N GLU A 148 -6.47 37.14 6.11
CA GLU A 148 -5.88 37.82 7.28
C GLU A 148 -5.16 39.15 6.91
N ASN A 149 -4.76 39.32 5.66
CA ASN A 149 -4.02 40.51 5.18
C ASN A 149 -4.91 41.66 4.67
N VAL A 150 -6.25 41.54 4.74
CA VAL A 150 -7.20 42.58 4.31
C VAL A 150 -7.83 43.31 5.51
N LEU A 151 -7.53 42.89 6.73
CA LEU A 151 -8.13 43.40 7.97
C LEU A 151 -7.25 44.38 8.78
N HIS A 152 -6.11 44.84 8.23
CA HIS A 152 -5.24 45.82 8.88
C HIS A 152 -5.13 47.15 8.13
#